data_AF-A0A533V0X9-F1
#
_entry.id   AF-A0A533V0X9-F1
#
_cell.length_a   1.000
_cell.length_b   1.000
_cell.length_c   1.000
_cell.angle_alpha   90.00
_cell.angle_beta   90.00
_cell.angle_gamma   90.00
#
_symmetry.space_group_name_H-M   'P 1'
#
loop_
_entity.id
_entity.type
_entity.pdbx_description
1 polymer ?
#
loop_
_entity_poly.entity_id
_entity_poly.type
_entity_poly.pdbx_seq_one_letter_code
_entity_poly.pdbx_strand_id
1 'polypeptide(L)'
;MVKSVRTKNPPLRQGSDESPVIENPSLEKMDKALDRPNRIRGKILRMPLDPPPPSRGRGKKVMNPIPIKTQEELDTTEGTSVEYPQQEEFKGTRKKPSRQKDESYLRLRLLIQDGNMSVVEAHKVNGPLTMENKIESSLVYEAVIPSKRIAMGSITDVGFNRSFPNPEGVPGQEGHLFIEVPSYEFYARLPVKDLSASILPKLEIAVYKVKSPIENTMGEKSLAADFGNELREVARLKGISIKTLSQRSQKEIRDVIR
;
A
#
# COMPACT_ATOMS: atom_id res chain seq x y z
N MET A 1 0.07 47.03 -20.34
CA MET A 1 -1.05 46.10 -20.58
C MET A 1 -0.60 45.04 -21.57
N VAL A 2 -0.19 43.86 -21.10
CA VAL A 2 0.10 42.70 -21.96
C VAL A 2 -0.67 41.53 -21.37
N LYS A 3 -1.58 40.96 -22.17
CA LYS A 3 -2.60 40.01 -21.76
C LYS A 3 -2.01 38.61 -21.59
N SER A 4 -2.36 38.01 -20.46
CA SER A 4 -2.25 36.59 -20.13
C SER A 4 -2.89 35.71 -21.22
N VAL A 5 -2.12 34.79 -21.80
CA VAL A 5 -2.64 33.69 -22.62
C VAL A 5 -2.73 32.47 -21.71
N ARG A 6 -3.94 32.19 -21.24
CA ARG A 6 -4.32 31.04 -20.42
C ARG A 6 -4.69 29.92 -21.40
N THR A 7 -3.79 28.97 -21.64
CA THR A 7 -4.11 27.74 -22.40
C THR A 7 -5.06 26.88 -21.56
N LYS A 8 -6.35 26.91 -21.92
CA LYS A 8 -7.34 25.93 -21.45
C LYS A 8 -7.24 24.71 -22.35
N ASN A 9 -6.67 23.61 -21.87
CA ASN A 9 -6.91 22.30 -22.49
C ASN A 9 -8.34 21.86 -22.12
N PRO A 10 -9.25 21.69 -23.10
CA PRO A 10 -10.55 21.08 -22.82
C PRO A 10 -10.38 19.56 -22.60
N PRO A 11 -11.26 18.93 -21.80
CA PRO A 11 -11.23 17.47 -21.64
C PRO A 11 -11.60 16.80 -22.96
N LEU A 12 -10.80 15.79 -23.34
CA LEU A 12 -11.06 14.90 -24.47
C LEU A 12 -12.42 14.21 -24.26
N ARG A 13 -13.45 14.69 -24.96
CA ARG A 13 -14.67 13.92 -25.18
C ARG A 13 -14.35 12.92 -26.30
N GLN A 14 -14.25 11.63 -25.97
CA GLN A 14 -14.28 10.58 -26.98
C GLN A 14 -15.61 10.67 -27.74
N GLY A 15 -15.53 11.08 -29.00
CA GLY A 15 -16.64 11.00 -29.93
C GLY A 15 -16.99 9.53 -30.18
N SER A 16 -18.28 9.25 -30.36
CA SER A 16 -18.83 7.90 -30.57
C SER A 16 -18.39 7.20 -31.87
N ASP A 17 -17.47 7.79 -32.64
CA ASP A 17 -17.03 7.31 -33.96
C ASP A 17 -15.52 6.97 -34.04
N GLU A 18 -14.79 7.01 -32.94
CA GLU A 18 -13.40 6.53 -32.93
C GLU A 18 -13.34 5.02 -32.60
N SER A 19 -12.63 4.27 -33.45
CA SER A 19 -12.40 2.84 -33.25
C SER A 19 -11.62 2.62 -31.95
N PRO A 20 -12.05 1.72 -31.06
CA PRO A 20 -11.37 1.52 -29.79
C PRO A 20 -9.93 1.08 -30.01
N VAL A 21 -8.99 1.69 -29.28
CA VAL A 21 -7.59 1.27 -29.24
C VAL A 21 -7.55 -0.09 -28.53
N ILE A 22 -7.21 -1.15 -29.27
CA ILE A 22 -7.11 -2.52 -28.74
C ILE A 22 -5.66 -2.74 -28.30
N GLU A 23 -5.39 -2.68 -27.00
CA GLU A 23 -4.05 -2.94 -26.44
C GLU A 23 -3.69 -4.44 -26.44
N ASN A 24 -4.66 -5.34 -26.65
CA ASN A 24 -4.41 -6.78 -26.71
C ASN A 24 -5.40 -7.51 -27.65
N PRO A 25 -4.97 -8.05 -28.80
CA PRO A 25 -5.85 -8.62 -29.82
C PRO A 25 -6.50 -9.97 -29.44
N SER A 26 -6.14 -10.55 -28.28
CA SER A 26 -6.68 -11.82 -27.81
C SER A 26 -7.89 -11.69 -26.88
N LEU A 27 -8.34 -10.47 -26.57
CA LEU A 27 -9.53 -10.24 -25.77
C LEU A 27 -10.76 -10.10 -26.67
N GLU A 28 -11.88 -10.68 -26.23
CA GLU A 28 -13.16 -10.52 -26.92
C GLU A 28 -13.53 -9.03 -26.98
N LYS A 29 -13.98 -8.57 -28.15
CA LYS A 29 -14.49 -7.21 -28.32
C LYS A 29 -15.75 -7.08 -27.48
N MET A 30 -15.79 -6.10 -26.57
CA MET A 30 -17.06 -5.64 -26.02
C MET A 30 -17.83 -4.92 -27.14
N ASP A 31 -18.50 -5.69 -27.99
CA ASP A 31 -19.60 -5.15 -28.75
C ASP A 31 -20.64 -4.66 -27.74
N LYS A 32 -21.24 -3.49 -28.00
CA LYS A 32 -22.38 -2.98 -27.21
C LYS A 32 -23.54 -3.96 -27.39
N ALA A 33 -23.52 -5.06 -26.65
CA ALA A 33 -24.64 -5.95 -26.50
C ALA A 33 -25.75 -5.08 -25.90
N LEU A 34 -26.78 -4.81 -26.69
CA LEU A 34 -28.04 -4.27 -26.20
C LEU A 34 -28.45 -5.16 -25.03
N ASP A 35 -28.44 -4.59 -23.82
CA ASP A 35 -28.93 -5.23 -22.59
C ASP A 35 -30.28 -5.89 -22.92
N ARG A 36 -30.27 -7.21 -23.10
CA ARG A 36 -31.52 -7.96 -23.25
C ARG A 36 -32.10 -8.04 -21.85
N PRO A 37 -33.25 -7.39 -21.58
CA PRO A 37 -33.75 -7.33 -20.22
C PRO A 37 -34.13 -8.73 -19.75
N ASN A 38 -33.62 -9.13 -18.59
CA ASN A 38 -33.95 -10.40 -17.96
C ASN A 38 -35.47 -10.45 -17.68
N ARG A 39 -36.13 -11.51 -18.15
CA ARG A 39 -37.55 -11.75 -17.88
C ARG A 39 -37.69 -12.41 -16.51
N ILE A 40 -38.47 -11.81 -15.62
CA ILE A 40 -38.88 -12.43 -14.35
C ILE A 40 -40.33 -12.88 -14.53
N ARG A 41 -40.59 -14.19 -14.41
CA ARG A 41 -41.93 -14.80 -14.61
C ARG A 41 -42.61 -14.38 -15.93
N GLY A 42 -41.85 -14.36 -17.03
CA GLY A 42 -42.37 -14.06 -18.36
C GLY A 42 -42.63 -12.58 -18.66
N LYS A 43 -42.46 -11.67 -17.69
CA LYS A 43 -42.62 -10.22 -17.89
C LYS A 43 -41.27 -9.51 -17.85
N ILE A 44 -41.13 -8.49 -18.69
CA ILE A 44 -39.98 -7.58 -18.68
C ILE A 44 -40.29 -6.48 -17.66
N LEU A 45 -39.66 -6.54 -16.48
CA LEU A 45 -39.72 -5.46 -15.49
C LEU A 45 -38.66 -4.42 -15.85
N ARG A 46 -39.09 -3.24 -16.31
CA ARG A 46 -38.21 -2.08 -16.46
C ARG A 46 -38.13 -1.35 -15.13
N MET A 47 -36.95 -0.80 -14.78
CA MET A 47 -36.89 0.20 -13.72
C MET A 47 -37.83 1.36 -14.08
N PRO A 48 -38.70 1.81 -13.16
CA PRO A 48 -39.39 3.08 -13.37
C PRO A 48 -38.33 4.19 -13.48
N LEU A 49 -38.48 5.10 -14.46
CA LEU A 49 -37.54 6.21 -14.67
C LEU A 49 -37.53 7.18 -13.49
N ASP A 50 -38.61 7.21 -12.71
CA ASP A 50 -38.74 8.10 -11.57
C ASP A 50 -38.61 7.30 -10.26
N PRO A 51 -37.77 7.76 -9.30
CA PRO A 51 -37.76 7.19 -7.96
C PRO A 51 -39.14 7.38 -7.33
N PRO A 52 -39.65 6.40 -6.55
CA PRO A 52 -40.93 6.55 -5.87
C PRO A 52 -40.86 7.79 -4.95
N PRO A 53 -41.95 8.58 -4.86
CA PRO A 53 -41.96 9.75 -4.01
C PRO A 53 -41.69 9.34 -2.55
N PRO A 54 -40.96 10.17 -1.77
CA PRO A 54 -40.70 9.85 -0.37
C PRO A 54 -42.04 9.71 0.35
N SER A 55 -42.21 8.58 1.02
CA SER A 55 -43.33 8.32 1.92
C SER A 55 -43.43 9.49 2.91
N ARG A 56 -44.44 10.35 2.75
CA ARG A 56 -44.80 11.37 3.75
C ARG A 56 -45.52 10.65 4.90
N GLY A 57 -44.75 9.91 5.69
CA GLY A 57 -45.18 9.37 6.96
C GLY A 57 -45.40 10.52 7.94
N ARG A 58 -46.68 10.91 8.14
CA ARG A 58 -47.10 11.61 9.34
C ARG A 58 -46.81 10.72 10.55
N GLY A 59 -46.11 11.29 11.53
CA GLY A 59 -45.98 10.73 12.87
C GLY A 59 -44.64 10.04 13.12
N LYS A 60 -43.87 10.59 14.07
CA LYS A 60 -42.78 9.90 14.75
C LYS A 60 -43.29 8.56 15.29
N LYS A 61 -43.13 7.49 14.52
CA LYS A 61 -43.08 6.14 15.09
C LYS A 61 -41.62 5.91 15.46
N VAL A 62 -41.27 6.33 16.68
CA VAL A 62 -40.13 5.76 17.37
C VAL A 62 -40.37 4.25 17.35
N MET A 63 -39.40 3.48 16.85
CA MET A 63 -39.49 2.03 16.83
C MET A 63 -39.80 1.57 18.26
N ASN A 64 -40.87 0.79 18.45
CA ASN A 64 -41.11 0.17 19.75
C ASN A 64 -39.88 -0.69 20.09
N PRO A 65 -39.41 -0.71 21.34
CA PRO A 65 -38.28 -1.53 21.73
C PRO A 65 -38.59 -2.99 21.38
N ILE A 66 -37.66 -3.61 20.65
CA ILE A 66 -37.75 -5.01 20.25
C ILE A 66 -37.69 -5.84 21.53
N PRO A 67 -38.71 -6.68 21.83
CA PRO A 67 -38.61 -7.58 22.98
C PRO A 67 -37.43 -8.51 22.75
N ILE A 68 -36.49 -8.54 23.70
CA ILE A 68 -35.40 -9.52 23.72
C ILE A 68 -36.06 -10.85 24.03
N LYS A 69 -36.20 -11.72 23.03
CA LYS A 69 -36.63 -13.09 23.24
C LYS A 69 -35.56 -13.83 24.03
N THR A 70 -35.92 -14.35 25.20
CA THR A 70 -35.12 -15.34 25.92
C THR A 70 -34.99 -16.59 25.04
N GLN A 71 -33.83 -17.26 25.09
CA GLN A 71 -33.44 -18.33 24.16
C GLN A 71 -34.47 -19.47 23.97
N GLU A 72 -35.39 -19.66 24.91
CA GLU A 72 -36.43 -20.70 24.84
C GLU A 72 -37.55 -20.43 23.82
N GLU A 73 -37.69 -19.19 23.32
CA GLU A 73 -38.73 -18.80 22.34
C GLU A 73 -38.28 -18.84 20.87
N LEU A 74 -37.04 -19.24 20.59
CA LEU A 74 -36.49 -19.35 19.23
C LEU A 74 -36.66 -20.75 18.62
N ASP A 75 -37.00 -21.77 19.42
CA ASP A 75 -37.00 -23.17 18.97
C ASP A 75 -38.34 -23.67 18.40
N THR A 76 -39.39 -22.84 18.33
CA THR A 76 -40.73 -23.28 17.89
C THR A 76 -41.36 -22.48 16.74
N THR A 77 -40.60 -21.64 16.03
CA THR A 77 -41.09 -21.05 14.77
C THR A 77 -40.52 -21.81 13.58
N GLU A 78 -41.39 -22.63 12.98
CA GLU A 78 -41.18 -23.41 11.76
C GLU A 78 -40.42 -22.58 10.71
N GLY A 79 -39.15 -22.95 10.52
CA GLY A 79 -38.22 -22.28 9.64
C GLY A 79 -38.64 -22.43 8.19
N THR A 80 -39.17 -21.37 7.60
CA THR A 80 -39.00 -21.18 6.16
C THR A 80 -37.51 -20.88 5.95
N SER A 81 -36.74 -21.92 5.63
CA SER A 81 -35.34 -21.78 5.23
C SER A 81 -35.31 -21.00 3.93
N VAL A 82 -35.11 -19.68 4.02
CA VAL A 82 -34.70 -18.89 2.87
C VAL A 82 -33.28 -19.33 2.55
N GLU A 83 -33.16 -20.17 1.54
CA GLU A 83 -31.89 -20.64 1.00
C GLU A 83 -31.19 -19.43 0.39
N TYR A 84 -30.26 -18.84 1.14
CA TYR A 84 -29.35 -17.84 0.58
C TYR A 84 -28.50 -18.55 -0.46
N PRO A 85 -28.33 -17.99 -1.68
CA PRO A 85 -27.42 -18.59 -2.65
C PRO A 85 -26.04 -18.69 -1.98
N GLN A 86 -25.57 -19.92 -1.78
CA GLN A 86 -24.23 -20.15 -1.29
C GLN A 86 -23.28 -19.55 -2.30
N GLN A 87 -22.54 -18.53 -1.85
CA GLN A 87 -21.46 -17.98 -2.63
C GLN A 87 -20.44 -19.11 -2.78
N GLU A 88 -20.39 -19.72 -3.98
CA GLU A 88 -19.35 -20.69 -4.28
C GLU A 88 -18.01 -20.01 -4.00
N GLU A 89 -17.21 -20.61 -3.11
CA GLU A 89 -15.83 -20.19 -2.95
C GLU A 89 -15.23 -20.17 -4.35
N PHE A 90 -14.78 -18.99 -4.78
CA PHE A 90 -14.06 -18.87 -6.03
C PHE A 90 -12.83 -19.78 -5.91
N LYS A 91 -12.96 -21.00 -6.43
CA LYS A 91 -11.85 -21.90 -6.73
C LYS A 91 -11.16 -21.33 -7.94
N GLY A 92 -10.67 -20.09 -7.80
CA GLY A 92 -9.69 -19.54 -8.69
C GLY A 92 -8.64 -20.61 -8.80
N THR A 93 -8.37 -21.03 -10.03
CA THR A 93 -7.23 -21.88 -10.28
C THR A 93 -6.08 -21.16 -9.60
N ARG A 94 -5.53 -21.76 -8.53
CA ARG A 94 -4.19 -21.42 -8.08
C ARG A 94 -3.36 -21.74 -9.30
N LYS A 95 -3.21 -20.78 -10.21
CA LYS A 95 -2.15 -20.79 -11.20
C LYS A 95 -0.95 -21.05 -10.32
N LYS A 96 -0.39 -22.27 -10.45
CA LYS A 96 0.94 -22.55 -9.91
C LYS A 96 1.73 -21.29 -10.24
N PRO A 97 2.37 -20.64 -9.25
CA PRO A 97 3.18 -19.48 -9.56
C PRO A 97 3.97 -19.92 -10.78
N SER A 98 3.80 -19.18 -11.88
CA SER A 98 4.66 -19.40 -13.03
C SER A 98 6.08 -19.44 -12.46
N ARG A 99 7.01 -20.16 -13.09
CA ARG A 99 8.43 -20.02 -12.75
C ARG A 99 8.86 -18.56 -13.03
N GLN A 100 8.32 -17.58 -12.29
CA GLN A 100 9.03 -16.40 -11.88
C GLN A 100 10.32 -16.98 -11.35
N LYS A 101 11.41 -16.62 -12.04
CA LYS A 101 12.79 -16.86 -11.62
C LYS A 101 12.85 -16.74 -10.11
N ASP A 102 13.71 -17.51 -9.44
CA ASP A 102 13.94 -17.50 -7.99
C ASP A 102 14.35 -16.11 -7.48
N GLU A 103 13.45 -15.15 -7.57
CA GLU A 103 13.59 -13.77 -7.19
C GLU A 103 13.27 -13.72 -5.72
N SER A 104 14.25 -13.27 -4.96
CA SER A 104 14.14 -13.08 -3.53
C SER A 104 14.79 -11.75 -3.18
N TYR A 105 14.37 -11.22 -2.05
CA TYR A 105 14.96 -10.03 -1.46
C TYR A 105 15.22 -10.27 0.03
N LEU A 106 16.23 -9.58 0.55
CA LEU A 106 16.54 -9.59 1.96
C LEU A 106 15.80 -8.43 2.63
N ARG A 107 14.95 -8.74 3.60
CA ARG A 107 14.29 -7.74 4.45
C ARG A 107 15.11 -7.56 5.72
N LEU A 108 15.64 -6.35 5.90
CA LEU A 108 16.39 -5.96 7.09
C LEU A 108 15.49 -5.11 7.99
N ARG A 109 15.41 -5.47 9.27
CA ARG A 109 14.82 -4.63 10.32
C ARG A 109 15.94 -3.77 10.91
N LEU A 110 15.81 -2.47 10.74
CA LEU A 110 16.80 -1.48 11.18
C LEU A 110 16.21 -0.70 12.34
N LEU A 111 17.02 -0.49 13.38
CA LEU A 111 16.73 0.38 14.51
C LEU A 111 17.57 1.65 14.37
N ILE A 112 16.89 2.80 14.41
CA ILE A 112 17.53 4.10 14.57
C ILE A 112 17.32 4.52 16.01
N GLN A 113 18.40 4.91 16.69
CA GLN A 113 18.39 5.46 18.04
C GLN A 113 19.44 6.58 18.14
N ASP A 114 18.99 7.78 18.46
CA ASP A 114 19.85 8.96 18.66
C ASP A 114 20.80 9.23 17.47
N GLY A 115 20.30 9.01 16.24
CA GLY A 115 21.06 9.18 14.99
C GLY A 115 21.98 8.01 14.63
N ASN A 116 22.11 7.00 15.50
CA ASN A 116 22.81 5.77 15.19
C ASN A 116 21.87 4.74 14.59
N MET A 117 22.33 3.99 13.59
CA MET A 117 21.55 2.94 12.94
C MET A 117 22.19 1.57 13.14
N SER A 118 21.38 0.58 13.46
CA SER A 118 21.80 -0.80 13.68
C SER A 118 20.84 -1.80 13.04
N VAL A 119 21.34 -3.00 12.70
CA VAL A 119 20.53 -4.09 12.15
C VAL A 119 20.06 -4.98 13.29
N VAL A 120 18.75 -5.08 13.48
CA VAL A 120 18.12 -5.92 14.50
C VAL A 120 17.91 -7.33 13.98
N GLU A 121 17.36 -7.44 12.75
CA GLU A 121 16.96 -8.71 12.17
C GLU A 121 17.14 -8.69 10.65
N ALA A 122 17.43 -9.86 10.08
CA ALA A 122 17.43 -10.11 8.64
C ALA A 122 16.60 -11.35 8.32
N HIS A 123 15.81 -11.27 7.24
CA HIS A 123 14.93 -12.34 6.78
C HIS A 123 14.91 -12.41 5.26
N LYS A 124 15.11 -13.60 4.67
CA LYS A 124 14.97 -13.81 3.23
C LYS A 124 13.49 -13.90 2.87
N VAL A 125 13.05 -13.15 1.88
CA VAL A 125 11.67 -13.19 1.39
C VAL A 125 11.69 -13.60 -0.08
N ASN A 126 10.90 -14.64 -0.40
CA ASN A 126 10.71 -15.07 -1.78
C ASN A 126 9.67 -14.18 -2.45
N GLY A 127 9.99 -13.68 -3.63
CA GLY A 127 9.14 -12.81 -4.43
C GLY A 127 9.92 -11.70 -5.14
N PRO A 128 9.34 -11.13 -6.20
CA PRO A 128 9.93 -9.99 -6.89
C PRO A 128 10.02 -8.78 -5.96
N LEU A 129 11.12 -8.03 -6.05
CA LEU A 129 11.25 -6.72 -5.41
C LEU A 129 11.01 -5.63 -6.46
N THR A 130 9.92 -4.89 -6.31
CA THR A 130 9.65 -3.66 -7.07
C THR A 130 10.29 -2.49 -6.35
N MET A 131 11.18 -1.77 -7.01
CA MET A 131 11.71 -0.50 -6.49
C MET A 131 10.63 0.57 -6.57
N GLU A 132 10.55 1.40 -5.54
CA GLU A 132 9.71 2.59 -5.57
C GLU A 132 10.38 3.65 -6.45
N ASN A 133 9.62 4.22 -7.38
CA ASN A 133 10.11 5.26 -8.31
C ASN A 133 9.78 6.68 -7.82
N LYS A 134 9.11 6.78 -6.68
CA LYS A 134 8.64 8.02 -6.08
C LYS A 134 8.83 7.97 -4.58
N ILE A 135 9.17 9.12 -4.02
CA ILE A 135 9.22 9.34 -2.58
C ILE A 135 7.85 9.87 -2.14
N GLU A 136 7.17 9.11 -1.30
CA GLU A 136 5.83 9.46 -0.80
C GLU A 136 5.84 9.93 0.66
N SER A 137 6.94 9.70 1.37
CA SER A 137 7.07 10.03 2.80
C SER A 137 8.11 11.13 3.05
N SER A 138 8.06 11.70 4.25
CA SER A 138 9.07 12.64 4.77
C SER A 138 10.41 11.97 5.09
N LEU A 139 10.43 10.64 5.22
CA LEU A 139 11.63 9.84 5.43
C LEU A 139 11.83 8.83 4.31
N VAL A 140 13.07 8.68 3.88
CA VAL A 140 13.50 7.75 2.83
C VAL A 140 14.77 7.06 3.25
N TYR A 141 14.88 5.77 2.93
CA TYR A 141 16.16 5.08 2.98
C TYR A 141 16.69 4.85 1.56
N GLU A 142 18.01 4.84 1.45
CA GLU A 142 18.72 4.28 0.32
C GLU A 142 19.71 3.23 0.78
N ALA A 143 19.95 2.24 -0.07
CA ALA A 143 21.01 1.28 0.10
C ALA A 143 21.95 1.34 -1.12
N VAL A 144 23.24 1.54 -0.85
CA VAL A 144 24.27 1.81 -1.84
C VAL A 144 25.42 0.82 -1.65
N ILE A 145 25.85 0.25 -2.77
CA ILE A 145 27.13 -0.47 -2.87
C ILE A 145 28.13 0.43 -3.62
N PRO A 146 29.44 0.17 -3.57
CA PRO A 146 30.43 1.08 -4.15
C PRO A 146 30.21 1.45 -5.64
N SER A 147 29.54 0.60 -6.41
CA SER A 147 29.27 0.83 -7.84
C SER A 147 27.93 1.52 -8.13
N LYS A 148 26.91 1.37 -7.26
CA LYS A 148 25.54 1.85 -7.53
C LYS A 148 24.64 1.79 -6.30
N ARG A 149 23.53 2.50 -6.38
CA ARG A 149 22.35 2.33 -5.52
C ARG A 149 21.61 1.04 -5.92
N ILE A 150 21.33 0.19 -4.93
CA ILE A 150 20.66 -1.11 -5.14
C ILE A 150 19.22 -1.13 -4.63
N ALA A 151 18.88 -0.26 -3.68
CA ALA A 151 17.54 -0.18 -3.16
C ALA A 151 17.23 1.23 -2.65
N MET A 152 15.95 1.56 -2.67
CA MET A 152 15.40 2.80 -2.13
C MET A 152 13.95 2.55 -1.75
N GLY A 153 13.49 3.21 -0.69
CA GLY A 153 12.07 3.19 -0.35
C GLY A 153 11.69 4.29 0.64
N SER A 154 10.41 4.64 0.60
CA SER A 154 9.79 5.57 1.53
C SER A 154 9.53 4.87 2.87
N ILE A 155 9.85 5.54 3.97
CA ILE A 155 9.55 5.03 5.32
C ILE A 155 8.31 5.76 5.82
N THR A 156 7.18 5.07 5.84
CA THR A 156 5.90 5.67 6.24
C THR A 156 5.69 5.59 7.75
N ASP A 157 5.20 6.68 8.32
CA ASP A 157 4.66 6.75 9.69
C ASP A 157 5.61 6.29 10.82
N VAL A 158 6.92 6.48 10.65
CA VAL A 158 7.90 6.26 11.72
C VAL A 158 8.42 7.58 12.28
N GLY A 159 8.92 7.52 13.52
CA GLY A 159 9.54 8.68 14.17
C GLY A 159 8.55 9.72 14.68
N PHE A 160 7.24 9.45 14.65
CA PHE A 160 6.22 10.31 15.27
C PHE A 160 5.28 9.48 16.13
N ASN A 161 5.01 9.95 17.34
CA ASN A 161 3.91 9.46 18.17
C ASN A 161 2.70 10.38 17.97
N ARG A 162 1.55 9.80 17.62
CA ARG A 162 0.31 10.53 17.37
C ARG A 162 -0.67 10.24 18.50
N SER A 163 -1.07 11.26 19.24
CA SER A 163 -2.22 11.13 20.15
C SER A 163 -3.47 11.72 19.52
N PHE A 164 -4.60 11.08 19.77
CA PHE A 164 -5.91 11.62 19.42
C PHE A 164 -6.39 12.55 20.54
N PRO A 165 -7.15 13.61 20.20
CA PRO A 165 -7.73 14.47 21.21
C PRO A 165 -8.63 13.64 22.12
N ASN A 166 -8.45 13.82 23.43
CA ASN A 166 -9.35 13.22 24.41
C ASN A 166 -10.52 14.20 24.62
N PRO A 167 -11.75 13.85 24.22
CA PRO A 167 -12.91 14.74 24.38
C PRO A 167 -13.22 15.07 25.84
N GLU A 168 -12.73 14.27 26.80
CA GLU A 168 -12.84 14.51 28.25
C GLU A 168 -11.46 14.88 28.88
N GLY A 169 -10.49 15.27 28.06
CA GLY A 169 -9.11 15.53 28.50
C GLY A 169 -8.92 16.79 29.32
N VAL A 170 -7.82 16.82 30.10
CA VAL A 170 -7.34 18.01 30.82
C VAL A 170 -7.00 19.14 29.84
N PRO A 171 -7.10 20.43 30.25
CA PRO A 171 -6.76 21.57 29.39
C PRO A 171 -5.36 21.40 28.80
N GLY A 172 -5.25 21.44 27.46
CA GLY A 172 -4.01 21.17 26.72
C GLY A 172 -3.97 19.84 25.95
N GLN A 173 -4.99 18.98 26.06
CA GLN A 173 -5.13 17.74 25.27
C GLN A 173 -6.23 17.81 24.19
N GLU A 174 -6.65 19.03 23.82
CA GLU A 174 -7.77 19.29 22.91
C GLU A 174 -7.41 19.09 21.43
N GLY A 175 -6.12 18.94 21.10
CA GLY A 175 -5.62 18.82 19.72
C GLY A 175 -4.86 17.52 19.45
N HIS A 176 -4.71 17.18 18.17
CA HIS A 176 -3.78 16.14 17.75
C HIS A 176 -2.36 16.53 18.14
N LEU A 177 -1.71 15.71 18.97
CA LEU A 177 -0.31 15.91 19.34
C LEU A 177 0.57 15.01 18.46
N PHE A 178 1.58 15.62 17.86
CA PHE A 178 2.62 14.93 17.12
C PHE A 178 3.95 15.15 17.84
N ILE A 179 4.50 14.09 18.44
CA ILE A 179 5.81 14.13 19.11
C ILE A 179 6.81 13.37 18.24
N GLU A 180 7.92 14.02 17.86
CA GLU A 180 9.03 13.33 17.18
C GLU A 180 9.73 12.38 18.18
N VAL A 181 9.82 11.11 17.81
CA VAL A 181 10.43 10.07 18.65
C VAL A 181 11.87 9.82 18.16
N PRO A 182 12.89 9.91 19.04
CA PRO A 182 14.29 9.77 18.65
C PRO A 182 14.70 8.33 18.32
N SER A 183 13.83 7.36 18.65
CA SER A 183 14.05 5.94 18.41
C SER A 183 12.88 5.32 17.65
N TYR A 184 13.17 4.69 16.52
CA TYR A 184 12.16 4.00 15.73
C TYR A 184 12.79 2.91 14.87
N GLU A 185 11.96 1.99 14.41
CA GLU A 185 12.37 0.88 13.58
C GLU A 185 11.69 0.93 12.22
N PHE A 186 12.38 0.43 11.20
CA PHE A 186 11.82 0.30 9.87
C PHE A 186 12.42 -0.89 9.13
N TYR A 187 11.81 -1.21 7.98
CA TYR A 187 12.27 -2.30 7.12
C TYR A 187 12.92 -1.77 5.85
N ALA A 188 14.18 -2.12 5.63
CA ALA A 188 14.84 -1.95 4.34
C ALA A 188 14.72 -3.26 3.52
N ARG A 189 14.44 -3.14 2.22
CA ARG A 189 14.35 -4.28 1.30
C ARG A 189 15.50 -4.22 0.32
N LEU A 190 16.32 -5.26 0.27
CA LEU A 190 17.51 -5.32 -0.57
C LEU A 190 17.39 -6.46 -1.60
N PRO A 191 17.65 -6.22 -2.89
CA PRO A 191 17.62 -7.29 -3.89
C PRO A 191 18.75 -8.29 -3.65
N VAL A 192 18.44 -9.59 -3.59
CA VAL A 192 19.47 -10.64 -3.39
C VAL A 192 20.50 -10.66 -4.53
N LYS A 193 20.09 -10.29 -5.74
CA LYS A 193 20.92 -10.30 -6.96
C LYS A 193 22.19 -9.45 -6.83
N ASP A 194 22.16 -8.40 -6.01
CA ASP A 194 23.29 -7.49 -5.79
C ASP A 194 24.02 -7.73 -4.45
N LEU A 195 23.63 -8.77 -3.70
CA LEU A 195 24.23 -9.09 -2.40
C LEU A 195 25.20 -10.26 -2.51
N SER A 196 26.39 -10.09 -1.93
CA SER A 196 27.40 -11.15 -1.79
C SER A 196 28.17 -10.97 -0.48
N ALA A 197 28.90 -12.00 -0.05
CA ALA A 197 29.71 -11.95 1.17
C ALA A 197 30.77 -10.83 1.13
N SER A 198 31.26 -10.45 -0.04
CA SER A 198 32.24 -9.36 -0.21
C SER A 198 31.61 -7.98 -0.29
N ILE A 199 30.31 -7.90 -0.61
CA ILE A 199 29.55 -6.65 -0.74
C ILE A 199 28.95 -6.23 0.61
N LEU A 200 28.48 -7.18 1.45
CA LEU A 200 27.83 -6.85 2.74
C LEU A 200 28.66 -5.93 3.65
N PRO A 201 30.00 -6.09 3.79
CA PRO A 201 30.82 -5.17 4.58
C PRO A 201 30.97 -3.78 3.96
N LYS A 202 30.68 -3.64 2.65
CA LYS A 202 30.79 -2.39 1.88
C LYS A 202 29.43 -1.73 1.63
N LEU A 203 28.33 -2.40 2.02
CA LEU A 203 26.99 -1.89 1.86
C LEU A 203 26.78 -0.71 2.81
N GLU A 204 26.37 0.43 2.28
CA GLU A 204 25.93 1.57 3.06
C GLU A 204 24.41 1.69 2.98
N ILE A 205 23.77 1.91 4.13
CA ILE A 205 22.35 2.26 4.20
C ILE A 205 22.26 3.63 4.84
N ALA A 206 21.65 4.59 4.16
CA ALA A 206 21.46 5.94 4.67
C ALA A 206 19.97 6.27 4.74
N VAL A 207 19.58 6.99 5.78
CA VAL A 207 18.22 7.50 5.97
C VAL A 207 18.23 9.01 5.88
N TYR A 208 17.34 9.55 5.06
CA TYR A 208 17.21 10.98 4.81
C TYR A 208 15.82 11.48 5.19
N LYS A 209 15.78 12.69 5.73
CA LYS A 209 14.59 13.51 5.88
C LYS A 209 14.48 14.42 4.65
N VAL A 210 13.32 14.36 4.01
CA VAL A 210 13.02 15.04 2.75
C VAL A 210 12.46 16.42 3.08
N LYS A 211 13.11 17.48 2.60
CA LYS A 211 12.72 18.88 2.84
C LYS A 211 11.70 19.38 1.82
N SER A 212 11.83 18.92 0.58
CA SER A 212 10.97 19.29 -0.55
C SER A 212 10.57 18.05 -1.34
N PRO A 213 9.38 18.04 -1.97
CA PRO A 213 8.95 16.90 -2.79
C PRO A 213 9.98 16.63 -3.89
N ILE A 214 10.41 15.37 -3.98
CA ILE A 214 11.34 14.90 -5.01
C ILE A 214 10.54 14.12 -6.04
N GLU A 215 10.59 14.56 -7.29
CA GLU A 215 9.99 13.86 -8.41
C GLU A 215 11.07 13.05 -9.14
N ASN A 216 10.70 11.86 -9.62
CA ASN A 216 11.53 11.02 -10.48
C ASN A 216 12.89 10.62 -9.87
N THR A 217 12.86 9.71 -8.92
CA THR A 217 14.07 9.12 -8.32
C THR A 217 14.67 7.99 -9.15
N MET A 218 14.36 7.92 -10.45
CA MET A 218 14.84 6.86 -11.34
C MET A 218 16.34 6.99 -11.57
N GLY A 219 17.09 5.92 -11.30
CA GLY A 219 18.53 5.88 -11.54
C GLY A 219 19.28 4.94 -10.62
N GLU A 220 20.57 4.77 -10.91
CA GLU A 220 21.49 3.95 -10.12
C GLU A 220 22.44 4.80 -9.25
N LYS A 221 22.34 6.13 -9.33
CA LYS A 221 23.14 7.04 -8.50
C LYS A 221 22.56 7.16 -7.09
N SER A 222 23.39 7.58 -6.14
CA SER A 222 22.94 7.88 -4.78
C SER A 222 22.01 9.09 -4.78
N LEU A 223 20.97 9.04 -3.95
CA LEU A 223 20.04 10.15 -3.74
C LEU A 223 20.75 11.41 -3.26
N ALA A 224 21.75 11.28 -2.38
CA ALA A 224 22.49 12.43 -1.89
C ALA A 224 23.28 13.13 -3.02
N ALA A 225 23.69 12.38 -4.05
CA ALA A 225 24.39 12.96 -5.20
C ALA A 225 23.45 13.74 -6.12
N ASP A 226 22.23 13.24 -6.35
CA ASP A 226 21.26 13.88 -7.24
C ASP A 226 20.43 14.98 -6.54
N PHE A 227 20.14 14.83 -5.24
CA PHE A 227 19.19 15.66 -4.49
C PHE A 227 19.73 16.20 -3.14
N GLY A 228 21.05 16.38 -3.02
CA GLY A 228 21.71 16.71 -1.74
C GLY A 228 21.19 17.97 -1.02
N ASN A 229 20.64 18.95 -1.73
CA ASN A 229 20.06 20.16 -1.12
C ASN A 229 18.69 19.88 -0.46
N GLU A 230 17.94 18.95 -1.03
CA GLU A 230 16.54 18.61 -0.71
C GLU A 230 16.47 17.54 0.38
N LEU A 231 17.59 16.87 0.65
CA LEU A 231 17.73 15.82 1.64
C LEU A 231 18.52 16.32 2.86
N ARG A 232 18.18 15.78 4.02
CA ARG A 232 18.97 15.90 5.25
C ARG A 232 19.25 14.52 5.78
N GLU A 233 20.51 14.16 5.93
CA GLU A 233 20.89 12.87 6.53
C GLU A 233 20.46 12.82 8.00
N VAL A 234 19.81 11.72 8.37
CA VAL A 234 19.35 11.43 9.73
C VAL A 234 20.27 10.41 10.39
N ALA A 235 20.58 9.33 9.67
CA ALA A 235 21.42 8.25 10.15
C ALA A 235 22.06 7.49 8.98
N ARG A 236 23.22 6.89 9.22
CA ARG A 236 23.91 6.05 8.25
C ARG A 236 24.52 4.83 8.90
N LEU A 237 24.33 3.69 8.27
CA LEU A 237 24.92 2.41 8.60
C LEU A 237 26.00 2.11 7.55
N LYS A 238 27.23 1.86 8.01
CA LYS A 238 28.37 1.52 7.16
C LYS A 238 28.77 0.07 7.37
N GLY A 239 28.44 -0.76 6.38
CA GLY A 239 28.73 -2.19 6.40
C GLY A 239 27.84 -2.96 7.36
N ILE A 240 27.58 -4.22 7.01
CA ILE A 240 26.87 -5.17 7.86
C ILE A 240 27.82 -6.28 8.28
N SER A 241 28.15 -6.35 9.57
CA SER A 241 28.90 -7.48 10.13
C SER A 241 27.94 -8.62 10.45
N ILE A 242 28.06 -9.74 9.72
CA ILE A 242 27.19 -10.90 9.93
C ILE A 242 27.35 -11.46 11.35
N LYS A 243 28.57 -11.40 11.92
CA LYS A 243 28.88 -11.99 13.23
C LYS A 243 28.17 -11.32 14.40
N THR A 244 27.76 -10.05 14.26
CA THR A 244 27.07 -9.29 15.32
C THR A 244 25.56 -9.52 15.34
N LEU A 245 25.01 -10.20 14.33
CA LEU A 245 23.58 -10.46 14.20
C LEU A 245 23.17 -11.73 14.94
N SER A 246 21.87 -11.85 15.23
CA SER A 246 21.28 -13.08 15.79
C SER A 246 21.59 -14.31 14.92
N GLN A 247 21.69 -15.49 15.54
CA GLN A 247 21.98 -16.75 14.82
C GLN A 247 20.97 -17.01 13.68
N ARG A 248 19.70 -16.65 13.89
CA ARG A 248 18.65 -16.75 12.87
C ARG A 248 18.98 -15.85 11.68
N SER A 249 19.27 -14.58 11.92
CA SER A 249 19.63 -13.64 10.85
C SER A 249 20.92 -14.02 10.13
N GLN A 250 21.90 -14.59 10.84
CA GLN A 250 23.10 -15.14 10.22
C GLN A 250 22.79 -16.25 9.23
N LYS A 251 21.89 -17.17 9.58
CA LYS A 251 21.46 -18.26 8.71
C LYS A 251 20.76 -17.71 7.45
N GLU A 252 19.80 -16.81 7.63
CA GLU A 252 19.07 -16.18 6.53
C GLU A 252 20.00 -15.47 5.54
N ILE A 253 20.99 -14.72 6.05
CA ILE A 253 21.96 -14.04 5.20
C ILE A 253 22.87 -15.05 4.49
N ARG A 254 23.31 -16.11 5.17
CA ARG A 254 24.13 -17.19 4.56
C ARG A 254 23.38 -17.91 3.44
N ASP A 255 22.07 -18.13 3.59
CA ASP A 255 21.22 -18.76 2.57
C ASP A 255 20.95 -17.85 1.35
N VAL A 256 21.35 -16.57 1.44
CA VAL A 256 21.25 -15.57 0.37
C VAL A 256 22.59 -15.41 -0.37
N ILE A 257 23.72 -15.43 0.33
CA ILE A 257 25.06 -15.17 -0.23
C ILE A 257 25.82 -16.43 -0.67
N ARG A 258 25.20 -17.61 -0.54
CA ARG A 258 25.77 -18.89 -0.97
C ARG A 258 25.66 -19.08 -2.48
#